data_AF-A0A7S3F2Q1-F1
#
_entry.id   AF-A0A7S3F2Q1-F1
#
_cell.length_a   1.000
_cell.length_b   1.000
_cell.length_c   1.000
_cell.angle_alpha   90.00
_cell.angle_beta   90.00
_cell.angle_gamma   90.00
#
_symmetry.space_group_name_H-M   'P 1'
#
loop_
_entity.id
_entity.type
_entity.pdbx_description
1 polymer ?
#
loop_
_entity_poly.entity_id
_entity_poly.type
_entity_poly.pdbx_seq_one_letter_code
_entity_poly.pdbx_strand_id
1 'polypeptide(L)'
;ADKYQIALRSSTRSDASQAVALRAQFQDLCLGNTYVHTLHALDRSLRKLRHLSRSTRLYRCLSAAQLPEEFVSADTSGIRGVVELGVTSLTAKPEAALQHADGTPLKLLFEVEQGLVDRAAELAWLSMYPWEEEFALPPLTALEALQGADGSLRKTAVGDVAIVHLRPSVSAPHAAPHGAMESTVETATPLSPAPAGEADSEGGGLTNLPIFDRARREVFGR
;
A
#
# COMPACT_ATOMS: atom_id res chain seq x y z
N ALA A 1 8.21 -3.69 8.58
CA ALA A 1 6.88 -3.74 7.94
C ALA A 1 6.11 -4.93 8.52
N ASP A 2 4.77 -4.87 8.58
CA ASP A 2 3.96 -5.98 9.10
C ASP A 2 3.87 -7.15 8.10
N LYS A 3 3.68 -8.38 8.62
CA LYS A 3 3.77 -9.66 7.89
C LYS A 3 2.84 -9.71 6.68
N TYR A 4 1.59 -9.29 6.87
CA TYR A 4 0.56 -9.35 5.83
C TYR A 4 0.87 -8.40 4.66
N GLN A 5 1.40 -7.22 4.96
CA GLN A 5 1.78 -6.25 3.93
C GLN A 5 2.97 -6.75 3.12
N ILE A 6 3.95 -7.37 3.79
CA ILE A 6 5.11 -7.95 3.11
C ILE A 6 4.70 -9.15 2.24
N ALA A 7 3.84 -10.04 2.74
CA ALA A 7 3.34 -11.17 1.96
C ALA A 7 2.63 -10.73 0.66
N LEU A 8 1.87 -9.63 0.70
CA LEU A 8 1.24 -9.06 -0.48
C LEU A 8 2.25 -8.38 -1.42
N ARG A 9 3.12 -7.52 -0.88
CA ARG A 9 4.05 -6.69 -1.69
C ARG A 9 5.22 -7.48 -2.27
N SER A 10 5.65 -8.56 -1.64
CA SER A 10 6.70 -9.45 -2.17
C SER A 10 6.27 -10.19 -3.44
N SER A 11 4.95 -10.26 -3.70
CA SER A 11 4.38 -10.82 -4.93
C SER A 11 4.56 -9.93 -6.16
N THR A 12 5.22 -8.77 -6.01
CA THR A 12 5.58 -7.91 -7.15
C THR A 12 6.45 -8.67 -8.16
N ARG A 13 6.11 -8.51 -9.44
CA ARG A 13 6.82 -9.14 -10.57
C ARG A 13 8.03 -8.34 -11.05
N SER A 14 8.29 -7.16 -10.46
CA SER A 14 9.45 -6.35 -10.80
C SER A 14 10.74 -7.04 -10.33
N ASP A 15 11.82 -6.90 -11.08
CA ASP A 15 13.17 -7.33 -10.68
C ASP A 15 14.02 -6.18 -10.11
N ALA A 16 13.40 -5.03 -9.86
CA ALA A 16 14.07 -3.91 -9.20
C ALA A 16 14.63 -4.32 -7.82
N SER A 17 15.70 -3.65 -7.38
CA SER A 17 16.36 -3.92 -6.09
C SER A 17 15.39 -3.91 -4.90
N GLN A 18 14.34 -3.08 -4.97
CA GLN A 18 13.28 -3.05 -3.96
C GLN A 18 12.47 -4.35 -3.89
N ALA A 19 12.17 -4.97 -5.04
CA ALA A 19 11.46 -6.25 -5.09
C ALA A 19 12.30 -7.38 -4.50
N VAL A 20 13.62 -7.38 -4.75
CA VAL A 20 14.56 -8.33 -4.12
C VAL A 20 14.56 -8.16 -2.60
N ALA A 21 14.62 -6.92 -2.11
CA ALA A 21 14.56 -6.63 -0.68
C ALA A 21 13.24 -7.08 -0.04
N LEU A 22 12.10 -6.89 -0.73
CA LEU A 22 10.80 -7.37 -0.27
C LEU A 22 10.72 -8.90 -0.21
N ARG A 23 11.33 -9.60 -1.18
CA ARG A 23 11.40 -11.08 -1.17
C ARG A 23 12.27 -11.61 -0.04
N ALA A 24 13.39 -10.95 0.26
CA ALA A 24 14.21 -11.27 1.43
C ALA A 24 13.43 -11.07 2.74
N GLN A 25 12.79 -9.91 2.92
CA GLN A 25 11.93 -9.64 4.08
C GLN A 25 10.77 -10.63 4.20
N PHE A 26 10.22 -11.10 3.07
CA PHE A 26 9.20 -12.13 3.07
C PHE A 26 9.72 -13.45 3.64
N GLN A 27 10.93 -13.86 3.27
CA GLN A 27 11.54 -15.05 3.86
C GLN A 27 11.79 -14.86 5.36
N ASP A 28 12.37 -13.74 5.77
CA ASP A 28 12.73 -13.51 7.18
C ASP A 28 11.49 -13.40 8.09
N LEU A 29 10.49 -12.65 7.66
CA LEU A 29 9.34 -12.28 8.49
C LEU A 29 8.18 -13.28 8.39
N CYS A 30 7.97 -13.84 7.19
CA CYS A 30 6.84 -14.70 6.89
C CYS A 30 7.24 -16.19 6.79
N LEU A 31 8.54 -16.51 6.72
CA LEU A 31 9.04 -17.89 6.61
C LEU A 31 8.42 -18.66 5.44
N GLY A 32 8.19 -17.96 4.32
CA GLY A 32 7.52 -18.50 3.13
C GLY A 32 6.00 -18.62 3.23
N ASN A 33 5.37 -18.27 4.36
CA ASN A 33 3.92 -18.32 4.52
C ASN A 33 3.24 -17.15 3.80
N THR A 34 2.31 -17.47 2.91
CA THR A 34 1.57 -16.50 2.11
C THR A 34 0.25 -16.05 2.76
N TYR A 35 -0.13 -16.62 3.91
CA TYR A 35 -1.31 -16.24 4.70
C TYR A 35 -2.63 -16.20 3.90
N VAL A 36 -2.77 -17.09 2.91
CA VAL A 36 -3.83 -17.08 1.89
C VAL A 36 -5.23 -16.88 2.48
N HIS A 37 -5.63 -17.70 3.46
CA HIS A 37 -6.97 -17.63 4.04
C HIS A 37 -7.22 -16.30 4.78
N THR A 38 -6.25 -15.84 5.56
CA THR A 38 -6.35 -14.58 6.31
C THR A 38 -6.45 -13.39 5.36
N LEU A 39 -5.59 -13.34 4.33
CA LEU A 39 -5.59 -12.26 3.34
C LEU A 39 -6.90 -12.25 2.54
N HIS A 40 -7.43 -13.41 2.16
CA HIS A 40 -8.75 -13.48 1.50
C HIS A 40 -9.90 -13.04 2.42
N ALA A 41 -9.89 -13.45 3.69
CA ALA A 41 -10.90 -13.03 4.65
C ALA A 41 -10.87 -11.51 4.83
N LEU A 42 -9.67 -10.94 4.96
CA LEU A 42 -9.46 -9.49 5.08
C LEU A 42 -9.94 -8.76 3.83
N ASP A 43 -9.49 -9.16 2.63
CA ASP A 43 -9.91 -8.56 1.36
C ASP A 43 -11.44 -8.57 1.20
N ARG A 44 -12.07 -9.72 1.44
CA ARG A 44 -13.53 -9.86 1.35
C ARG A 44 -14.26 -9.01 2.37
N SER A 45 -13.72 -8.85 3.58
CA SER A 45 -14.33 -8.05 4.64
C SER A 45 -14.27 -6.56 4.30
N LEU A 46 -13.10 -6.06 3.90
CA LEU A 46 -12.93 -4.65 3.49
C LEU A 46 -13.81 -4.29 2.28
N ARG A 47 -13.86 -5.15 1.26
CA ARG A 47 -14.71 -4.93 0.07
C ARG A 47 -16.20 -4.87 0.40
N LYS A 48 -16.66 -5.55 1.45
CA LYS A 48 -18.05 -5.47 1.91
C LYS A 48 -18.29 -4.23 2.76
N LEU A 49 -17.43 -3.98 3.75
CA LEU A 49 -17.56 -2.88 4.69
C LEU A 49 -17.51 -1.50 4.02
N ARG A 50 -16.73 -1.33 2.95
CA ARG A 50 -16.66 -0.06 2.21
C ARG A 50 -18.02 0.46 1.74
N HIS A 51 -18.98 -0.43 1.46
CA HIS A 51 -20.31 -0.03 0.97
C HIS A 51 -21.15 0.61 2.07
N LEU A 52 -20.89 0.25 3.34
CA LEU A 52 -21.54 0.81 4.53
C LEU A 52 -20.83 2.07 5.04
N SER A 53 -19.60 2.30 4.58
CA SER A 53 -18.75 3.37 5.08
C SER A 53 -19.19 4.73 4.52
N ARG A 54 -19.08 5.77 5.36
CA ARG A 54 -19.32 7.13 4.92
C ARG A 54 -18.30 7.57 3.86
N SER A 55 -18.73 8.44 2.96
CA SER A 55 -17.81 9.08 2.00
C SER A 55 -17.21 10.31 2.67
N THR A 56 -15.89 10.32 2.87
CA THR A 56 -15.16 11.47 3.42
C THR A 56 -13.83 11.65 2.70
N ARG A 57 -13.11 12.73 2.98
CA ARG A 57 -11.70 12.83 2.58
C ARG A 57 -10.86 12.02 3.53
N LEU A 58 -9.91 11.28 2.97
CA LEU A 58 -9.05 10.39 3.71
C LEU A 58 -7.59 10.73 3.45
N TYR A 59 -6.75 10.51 4.46
CA TYR A 59 -5.37 10.93 4.46
C TYR A 59 -4.43 9.78 4.79
N ARG A 60 -3.29 9.73 4.12
CA ARG A 60 -2.17 8.86 4.45
C ARG A 60 -0.88 9.61 4.21
N CYS A 61 -0.04 9.72 5.22
CA CYS A 61 1.30 10.28 5.05
C CYS A 61 2.32 9.18 4.81
N LEU A 62 3.28 9.46 3.94
CA LEU A 62 4.46 8.64 3.73
C LEU A 62 5.69 9.42 4.17
N SER A 63 6.59 8.75 4.89
CA SER A 63 7.97 9.20 5.10
C SER A 63 8.78 8.95 3.82
N ALA A 64 8.49 9.73 2.79
CA ALA A 64 9.14 9.63 1.50
C ALA A 64 9.66 11.00 1.07
N ALA A 65 10.94 11.06 0.69
CA ALA A 65 11.54 12.28 0.14
C ALA A 65 11.06 12.57 -1.29
N GLN A 66 10.56 11.55 -2.00
CA GLN A 66 10.14 11.63 -3.40
C GLN A 66 8.86 10.83 -3.64
N LEU A 67 8.04 11.36 -4.54
CA LEU A 67 6.88 10.67 -5.08
C LEU A 67 7.37 9.67 -6.16
N PRO A 68 6.80 8.45 -6.23
CA PRO A 68 7.11 7.50 -7.31
C PRO A 68 6.88 8.11 -8.69
N GLU A 69 7.71 7.72 -9.66
CA GLU A 69 7.70 8.27 -11.01
C GLU A 69 6.35 8.06 -11.71
N GLU A 70 5.63 6.98 -11.38
CA GLU A 70 4.34 6.64 -11.95
C GLU A 70 3.24 7.66 -11.60
N PHE A 71 3.42 8.46 -10.55
CA PHE A 71 2.55 9.59 -10.26
C PHE A 71 2.99 10.89 -10.94
N VAL A 72 4.24 10.96 -11.40
CA VAL A 72 4.83 12.13 -12.06
C VAL A 72 4.66 12.04 -13.57
N SER A 73 5.04 10.92 -14.18
CA SER A 73 4.97 10.66 -15.61
C SER A 73 3.70 9.88 -15.94
N ALA A 74 2.93 10.38 -16.90
CA ALA A 74 1.73 9.68 -17.37
C ALA A 74 2.11 8.47 -18.22
N ASP A 75 1.30 7.41 -18.13
CA ASP A 75 1.41 6.23 -18.96
C ASP A 75 0.96 6.50 -20.41
N THR A 76 0.97 5.45 -21.25
CA THR A 76 0.52 5.54 -22.66
C THR A 76 -0.95 5.95 -22.80
N SER A 77 -1.74 5.82 -21.74
CA SER A 77 -3.16 6.19 -21.69
C SER A 77 -3.38 7.59 -21.12
N GLY A 78 -2.32 8.29 -20.71
CA GLY A 78 -2.40 9.61 -20.08
C GLY A 78 -2.74 9.57 -18.57
N ILE A 79 -2.67 8.39 -17.95
CA ILE A 79 -3.01 8.17 -16.54
C ILE A 79 -1.74 8.16 -15.70
N ARG A 80 -1.82 8.72 -14.48
CA ARG A 80 -0.74 8.70 -13.48
C ARG A 80 -1.21 7.95 -12.26
N GLY A 81 -0.47 6.97 -11.77
CA GLY A 81 -0.89 6.20 -10.62
C GLY A 81 -0.22 4.85 -10.48
N VAL A 82 -0.56 4.15 -9.40
CA VAL A 82 -0.02 2.83 -9.07
C VAL A 82 -1.13 1.90 -8.59
N VAL A 83 -0.86 0.60 -8.61
CA VAL A 83 -1.68 -0.39 -7.91
C VAL A 83 -0.97 -0.76 -6.61
N GLU A 84 -1.59 -0.45 -5.47
CA GLU A 84 -1.08 -0.88 -4.17
C GLU A 84 -1.44 -2.35 -3.95
N LEU A 85 -0.42 -3.20 -3.80
CA LEU A 85 -0.59 -4.63 -3.54
C LEU A 85 -1.09 -4.88 -2.11
N GLY A 86 -0.66 -4.03 -1.17
CA GLY A 86 -1.01 -4.12 0.23
C GLY A 86 -2.39 -3.55 0.59
N VAL A 87 -2.75 -3.67 1.86
CA VAL A 87 -3.89 -2.95 2.44
C VAL A 87 -3.48 -1.49 2.63
N THR A 88 -4.24 -0.53 2.15
CA THR A 88 -3.91 0.90 2.37
C THR A 88 -4.64 1.44 3.58
N SER A 89 -3.96 1.57 4.72
CA SER A 89 -4.50 2.28 5.88
C SER A 89 -4.56 3.79 5.64
N LEU A 90 -5.64 4.40 6.09
CA LEU A 90 -6.02 5.79 5.91
C LEU A 90 -6.67 6.31 7.18
N THR A 91 -6.77 7.63 7.32
CA THR A 91 -7.50 8.28 8.42
C THR A 91 -8.33 9.44 7.90
N ALA A 92 -9.46 9.75 8.55
CA ALA A 92 -10.20 10.99 8.29
C ALA A 92 -9.54 12.24 8.90
N LYS A 93 -8.48 12.07 9.72
CA LYS A 93 -7.76 13.12 10.43
C LYS A 93 -6.39 13.40 9.80
N PRO A 94 -6.20 14.53 9.12
CA PRO A 94 -4.91 14.84 8.50
C PRO A 94 -3.76 14.91 9.52
N GLU A 95 -4.02 15.38 10.74
CA GLU A 95 -3.05 15.42 11.83
C GLU A 95 -2.58 14.03 12.26
N ALA A 96 -3.48 13.05 12.32
CA ALA A 96 -3.13 11.67 12.64
C ALA A 96 -2.28 11.05 11.53
N ALA A 97 -2.60 11.36 10.26
CA ALA A 97 -1.78 10.91 9.13
C ALA A 97 -0.35 11.45 9.22
N LEU A 98 -0.19 12.74 9.56
CA LEU A 98 1.12 13.41 9.62
C LEU A 98 2.01 12.87 10.75
N GLN A 99 1.44 12.35 11.84
CA GLN A 99 2.18 11.74 12.94
C GLN A 99 2.95 10.49 12.49
N HIS A 100 2.46 9.76 11.50
CA HIS A 100 3.17 8.60 10.95
C HIS A 100 4.45 8.95 10.18
N ALA A 101 4.66 10.23 9.86
CA ALA A 101 5.87 10.72 9.21
C ALA A 101 6.66 11.71 10.08
N ASP A 102 6.40 11.75 11.39
CA ASP A 102 7.15 12.62 12.30
C ASP A 102 8.66 12.32 12.28
N GLY A 103 9.45 13.39 12.38
CA GLY A 103 10.91 13.33 12.22
C GLY A 103 11.40 13.30 10.77
N THR A 104 10.51 13.28 9.77
CA THR A 104 10.89 13.37 8.36
C THR A 104 10.84 14.85 7.90
N PRO A 105 11.91 15.41 7.30
CA PRO A 105 11.97 16.82 6.92
C PRO A 105 11.09 17.19 5.72
N LEU A 106 10.65 16.21 4.93
CA LEU A 106 9.68 16.39 3.84
C LEU A 106 8.63 15.29 3.97
N LYS A 107 7.36 15.70 4.06
CA LYS A 107 6.23 14.80 4.25
C LYS A 107 5.40 14.75 2.98
N LEU A 108 5.12 13.54 2.50
CA LEU A 108 4.24 13.32 1.36
C LEU A 108 2.87 12.87 1.88
N LEU A 109 1.88 13.76 1.81
CA LEU A 109 0.52 13.49 2.26
C LEU A 109 -0.36 13.15 1.05
N PHE A 110 -0.93 11.97 1.03
CA PHE A 110 -1.97 11.61 0.10
C PHE A 110 -3.32 12.04 0.65
N GLU A 111 -4.02 12.89 -0.10
CA GLU A 111 -5.43 13.23 0.13
C GLU A 111 -6.27 12.44 -0.87
N VAL A 112 -6.99 11.44 -0.37
CA VAL A 112 -7.76 10.49 -1.16
C VAL A 112 -9.22 10.97 -1.28
N GLU A 113 -9.63 11.28 -2.49
CA GLU A 113 -10.99 11.65 -2.87
C GLU A 113 -11.79 10.39 -3.22
N GLN A 114 -12.66 9.97 -2.31
CA GLN A 114 -13.52 8.79 -2.51
C GLN A 114 -14.63 9.05 -3.52
N GLY A 115 -14.96 8.04 -4.32
CA GLY A 115 -16.10 8.06 -5.24
C GLY A 115 -17.39 7.52 -4.61
N LEU A 116 -18.49 7.54 -5.38
CA LEU A 116 -19.77 6.96 -4.95
C LEU A 116 -19.66 5.45 -4.66
N VAL A 117 -18.93 4.74 -5.52
CA VAL A 117 -18.73 3.28 -5.46
C VAL A 117 -17.40 2.95 -4.78
N ASP A 118 -16.33 3.63 -5.18
CA ASP A 118 -14.97 3.37 -4.70
C ASP A 118 -14.70 4.10 -3.39
N ARG A 119 -14.99 3.38 -2.30
CA ARG A 119 -14.77 3.82 -0.93
C ARG A 119 -13.80 2.92 -0.18
N ALA A 120 -13.17 3.47 0.86
CA ALA A 120 -12.48 2.71 1.89
C ALA A 120 -13.48 2.18 2.93
N ALA A 121 -13.11 1.12 3.63
CA ALA A 121 -13.85 0.58 4.76
C ALA A 121 -13.54 1.36 6.03
N GLU A 122 -14.56 1.82 6.75
CA GLU A 122 -14.45 2.44 8.06
C GLU A 122 -14.20 1.39 9.14
N LEU A 123 -13.09 1.54 9.86
CA LEU A 123 -12.60 0.55 10.82
C LEU A 123 -12.48 1.11 12.23
N ALA A 124 -12.80 2.38 12.48
CA ALA A 124 -12.69 3.00 13.80
C ALA A 124 -13.34 2.17 14.92
N TRP A 125 -14.46 1.50 14.64
CA TRP A 125 -15.18 0.64 15.60
C TRP A 125 -14.51 -0.74 15.86
N LEU A 126 -13.59 -1.18 15.00
CA LEU A 126 -12.77 -2.40 15.15
C LEU A 126 -11.32 -2.11 15.54
N SER A 127 -10.85 -0.88 15.33
CA SER A 127 -9.45 -0.50 15.48
C SER A 127 -9.02 -0.50 16.95
N MET A 128 -7.74 -0.80 17.20
CA MET A 128 -7.10 -0.57 18.50
C MET A 128 -6.91 0.93 18.80
N TYR A 129 -7.02 1.78 17.77
CA TYR A 129 -6.91 3.23 17.86
C TYR A 129 -8.17 3.93 17.32
N PRO A 130 -9.37 3.74 17.92
CA PRO A 130 -10.63 4.28 17.40
C PRO A 130 -10.61 5.80 17.17
N TRP A 131 -9.86 6.52 17.99
CA TRP A 131 -9.72 7.98 17.91
C TRP A 131 -8.96 8.46 16.68
N GLU A 132 -8.22 7.59 15.99
CA GLU A 132 -7.57 7.92 14.72
C GLU A 132 -8.54 7.91 13.54
N GLU A 133 -9.80 7.51 13.74
CA GLU A 133 -10.80 7.40 12.67
C GLU A 133 -10.25 6.62 11.47
N GLU A 134 -9.80 5.39 11.73
CA GLU A 134 -9.12 4.55 10.74
C GLU A 134 -10.06 4.08 9.63
N PHE A 135 -9.54 4.12 8.40
CA PHE A 135 -10.13 3.54 7.21
C PHE A 135 -9.10 2.65 6.52
N ALA A 136 -9.56 1.69 5.71
CA ALA A 136 -8.67 0.90 4.88
C ALA A 136 -9.22 0.64 3.47
N LEU A 137 -8.35 0.74 2.47
CA LEU A 137 -8.61 0.21 1.13
C LEU A 137 -8.12 -1.24 1.06
N PRO A 138 -8.84 -2.13 0.37
CA PRO A 138 -8.42 -3.51 0.20
C PRO A 138 -7.14 -3.63 -0.65
N PRO A 139 -6.47 -4.79 -0.62
CA PRO A 139 -5.41 -5.12 -1.56
C PRO A 139 -5.80 -4.90 -3.02
N LEU A 140 -4.81 -4.61 -3.87
CA LEU A 140 -4.98 -4.38 -5.30
C LEU A 140 -5.90 -3.19 -5.61
N THR A 141 -5.81 -2.15 -4.79
CA THR A 141 -6.49 -0.88 -5.07
C THR A 141 -5.61 -0.04 -5.98
N ALA A 142 -6.18 0.42 -7.10
CA ALA A 142 -5.53 1.40 -7.95
C ALA A 142 -5.67 2.79 -7.31
N LEU A 143 -4.55 3.52 -7.26
CA LEU A 143 -4.45 4.88 -6.76
C LEU A 143 -4.02 5.78 -7.92
N GLU A 144 -4.99 6.52 -8.45
CA GLU A 144 -4.79 7.46 -9.54
C GLU A 144 -4.45 8.84 -8.97
N ALA A 145 -3.43 9.49 -9.51
CA ALA A 145 -3.15 10.91 -9.27
C ALA A 145 -4.11 11.79 -10.06
N LEU A 146 -4.84 12.67 -9.35
CA LEU A 146 -5.70 13.65 -10.00
C LEU A 146 -4.88 14.70 -10.74
N GLN A 147 -5.46 15.22 -11.81
CA GLN A 147 -4.81 16.22 -12.67
C GLN A 147 -5.45 17.61 -12.48
N GLY A 148 -4.63 18.65 -12.59
CA GLY A 148 -5.06 20.04 -12.67
C GLY A 148 -5.64 20.40 -14.04
N ALA A 149 -6.14 21.63 -14.17
CA ALA A 149 -6.71 22.12 -15.43
C ALA A 149 -5.69 22.16 -16.60
N ASP A 150 -4.40 22.22 -16.27
CA ASP A 150 -3.27 22.19 -17.19
C ASP A 150 -2.77 20.77 -17.50
N GLY A 151 -3.45 19.73 -17.00
CA GLY A 151 -3.05 18.33 -17.15
C GLY A 151 -1.85 17.93 -16.28
N SER A 152 -1.36 18.82 -15.41
CA SER A 152 -0.29 18.51 -14.46
C SER A 152 -0.81 17.75 -13.24
N LEU A 153 0.07 17.10 -12.48
CA LEU A 153 -0.27 16.47 -11.21
C LEU A 153 -0.91 17.50 -10.26
N ARG A 154 -2.13 17.24 -9.79
CA ARG A 154 -2.80 18.07 -8.79
C ARG A 154 -2.12 17.88 -7.44
N LYS A 155 -1.28 18.86 -7.09
CA LYS A 155 -0.54 18.90 -5.83
C LYS A 155 -0.62 20.27 -5.18
N THR A 156 -0.56 20.28 -3.86
CA THR A 156 -0.48 21.49 -3.03
C THR A 156 0.72 21.37 -2.11
N ALA A 157 1.41 22.47 -1.81
CA ALA A 157 2.50 22.49 -0.83
C ALA A 157 2.10 23.38 0.35
N VAL A 158 2.21 22.86 1.57
CA VAL A 158 1.95 23.60 2.82
C VAL A 158 3.12 23.35 3.76
N GLY A 159 3.99 24.34 3.91
CA GLY A 159 5.22 24.19 4.71
C GLY A 159 6.12 23.08 4.14
N ASP A 160 6.40 22.08 4.95
CA ASP A 160 7.19 20.88 4.65
C ASP A 160 6.35 19.70 4.11
N VAL A 161 5.03 19.91 3.93
CA VAL A 161 4.10 18.90 3.45
C VAL A 161 3.75 19.12 1.98
N ALA A 162 4.07 18.13 1.15
CA ALA A 162 3.55 18.02 -0.21
C ALA A 162 2.29 17.17 -0.21
N ILE A 163 1.16 17.76 -0.57
CA ILE A 163 -0.15 17.10 -0.66
C ILE A 163 -0.38 16.68 -2.10
N VAL A 164 -0.65 15.40 -2.33
CA VAL A 164 -1.01 14.85 -3.63
C VAL A 164 -2.44 14.32 -3.56
N HIS A 165 -3.28 14.79 -4.48
CA HIS A 165 -4.69 14.41 -4.52
C HIS A 165 -4.86 13.14 -5.34
N LEU A 166 -5.44 12.11 -4.74
CA LEU A 166 -5.60 10.79 -5.34
C LEU A 166 -7.07 10.38 -5.44
N ARG A 167 -7.38 9.52 -6.40
CA ARG A 167 -8.66 8.80 -6.47
C ARG A 167 -8.42 7.29 -6.37
N PRO A 168 -9.11 6.59 -5.46
CA PRO A 168 -9.02 5.14 -5.39
C PRO A 168 -9.99 4.51 -6.40
N SER A 169 -9.56 3.42 -7.00
CA SER A 169 -10.42 2.51 -7.77
C SER A 169 -10.22 1.10 -7.24
N VAL A 170 -11.29 0.54 -6.68
CA VAL A 170 -11.23 -0.76 -6.00
C VAL A 170 -11.88 -1.78 -6.92
N SER A 171 -11.05 -2.64 -7.51
CA SER A 171 -11.45 -3.64 -8.49
C SER A 171 -12.68 -4.43 -8.05
N ALA A 172 -13.61 -4.69 -8.98
CA ALA A 172 -14.67 -5.64 -8.72
C ALA A 172 -14.05 -7.03 -8.44
N PRO A 173 -14.60 -7.81 -7.51
CA PRO A 173 -14.18 -9.20 -7.39
C PRO A 173 -14.37 -9.87 -8.74
N HIS A 174 -13.37 -10.64 -9.20
CA HIS A 174 -13.53 -11.49 -10.36
C HIS A 174 -14.72 -12.41 -10.09
N ALA A 175 -15.81 -12.21 -10.83
CA ALA A 175 -16.90 -13.16 -10.85
C ALA A 175 -16.33 -14.40 -11.53
N ALA A 176 -15.95 -15.41 -10.75
CA ALA A 176 -15.69 -16.71 -11.32
C ALA A 176 -16.92 -17.08 -12.15
N PRO A 177 -16.76 -17.54 -13.41
CA PRO A 177 -17.89 -18.00 -14.18
C PRO A 177 -18.64 -19.03 -13.34
N HIS A 178 -19.90 -18.76 -13.03
CA HIS A 178 -20.78 -19.69 -12.34
C HIS A 178 -20.97 -20.91 -13.26
N GLY A 179 -20.10 -21.91 -13.17
CA GLY A 179 -20.21 -23.12 -13.99
C GLY A 179 -18.92 -23.86 -14.32
N ALA A 180 -18.07 -24.17 -13.33
CA ALA A 180 -17.05 -25.22 -13.48
C ALA A 180 -16.61 -25.71 -12.08
N MET A 181 -17.49 -26.43 -11.38
CA MET A 181 -17.03 -27.40 -10.39
C MET A 181 -16.73 -28.69 -11.15
N GLU A 182 -15.52 -28.81 -11.70
CA GLU A 182 -14.93 -30.13 -11.92
C GLU A 182 -14.20 -30.53 -10.65
N SER A 183 -14.69 -31.61 -10.05
CA SER A 183 -14.10 -32.23 -8.88
C SER A 183 -12.84 -32.99 -9.28
N THR A 184 -11.68 -32.39 -9.07
CA THR A 184 -10.42 -33.13 -8.98
C THR A 184 -9.93 -33.07 -7.55
N VAL A 185 -10.23 -34.13 -6.81
CA VAL A 185 -9.57 -34.44 -5.55
C VAL A 185 -8.16 -34.90 -5.91
N GLU A 186 -7.20 -33.98 -5.94
CA GLU A 186 -5.79 -34.34 -5.87
C GLU A 186 -5.42 -34.57 -4.41
N THR A 187 -5.14 -35.83 -4.10
CA THR A 187 -4.63 -36.28 -2.80
C THR A 187 -3.30 -35.59 -2.49
N ALA A 188 -3.30 -34.72 -1.49
CA ALA A 188 -2.10 -34.08 -0.95
C ALA A 188 -1.10 -35.15 -0.43
N THR A 189 0.12 -35.12 -0.95
CA THR A 189 1.24 -35.89 -0.40
C THR A 189 1.77 -35.14 0.84
N PRO A 190 1.97 -35.81 1.99
CA PRO A 190 2.44 -35.14 3.20
C PRO A 190 3.89 -34.64 3.05
N LEU A 191 4.14 -33.39 3.48
CA LEU A 191 5.48 -32.81 3.55
C LEU A 191 6.34 -33.58 4.58
N SER A 192 7.55 -33.95 4.18
CA SER A 192 8.59 -34.45 5.08
C SER A 192 9.17 -33.29 5.91
N PRO A 193 9.50 -33.49 7.20
CA PRO A 193 10.05 -32.43 8.04
C PRO A 193 11.47 -32.04 7.61
N ALA A 194 11.76 -30.73 7.64
CA ALA A 194 13.09 -30.18 7.41
C ALA A 194 14.02 -30.45 8.62
N PRO A 195 15.33 -30.71 8.39
CA PRO A 195 16.29 -30.90 9.46
C PRO A 195 16.63 -29.59 10.17
N ALA A 196 16.83 -29.68 11.48
CA ALA A 196 17.28 -28.60 12.35
C ALA A 196 18.74 -28.21 12.00
N GLY A 197 18.97 -26.93 11.74
CA GLY A 197 20.28 -26.33 11.49
C GLY A 197 20.51 -25.17 12.44
N GLU A 198 21.75 -25.09 12.94
CA GLU A 198 22.21 -24.34 14.10
C GLU A 198 22.11 -22.81 13.97
N ALA A 199 21.96 -22.18 15.14
CA ALA A 199 21.96 -20.75 15.30
C ALA A 199 23.41 -20.24 15.32
N ASP A 200 23.77 -19.39 14.36
CA ASP A 200 24.94 -18.54 14.45
C ASP A 200 24.51 -17.08 14.61
N SER A 201 24.99 -16.52 15.72
CA SER A 201 24.89 -15.13 16.12
C SER A 201 25.96 -14.29 15.42
N GLU A 202 25.60 -13.24 14.70
CA GLU A 202 26.41 -12.02 14.63
C GLU A 202 25.52 -10.77 14.49
N GLY A 203 25.80 -9.78 15.33
CA GLY A 203 25.10 -8.51 15.38
C GLY A 203 25.59 -7.53 14.32
N GLY A 204 24.71 -6.59 13.96
CA GLY A 204 25.04 -5.46 13.11
C GLY A 204 23.83 -4.59 12.87
N GLY A 205 23.52 -3.68 13.81
CA GLY A 205 22.68 -2.52 13.48
C GLY A 205 23.42 -1.63 12.47
N LEU A 206 22.69 -0.83 11.68
CA LEU A 206 23.10 0.38 10.93
C LEU A 206 21.92 0.72 9.99
N THR A 207 21.05 1.68 10.30
CA THR A 207 21.16 3.11 9.91
C THR A 207 22.03 3.40 8.68
N ASN A 208 21.41 4.08 7.71
CA ASN A 208 21.99 4.76 6.54
C ASN A 208 22.26 3.90 5.29
N LEU A 209 21.49 4.16 4.23
CA LEU A 209 21.95 3.99 2.86
C LEU A 209 21.82 5.32 2.08
N PRO A 210 22.77 5.65 1.18
CA PRO A 210 23.05 7.01 0.75
C PRO A 210 22.63 7.24 -0.71
N ILE A 211 21.58 8.03 -0.95
CA ILE A 211 21.33 8.66 -2.26
C ILE A 211 20.74 10.05 -2.01
N PHE A 212 21.60 10.99 -1.62
CA PHE A 212 21.24 12.41 -1.51
C PHE A 212 22.36 13.23 -2.11
N ASP A 213 22.19 13.66 -3.36
CA ASP A 213 22.73 14.97 -3.78
C ASP A 213 22.15 15.54 -5.09
N ARG A 214 21.27 14.85 -5.81
CA ARG A 214 20.74 15.36 -7.10
C ARG A 214 19.30 15.89 -7.08
N ALA A 215 18.54 15.59 -6.03
CA ALA A 215 17.09 15.81 -5.98
C ALA A 215 16.63 17.26 -5.69
N ARG A 216 17.57 18.18 -5.40
CA ARG A 216 17.21 19.55 -5.01
C ARG A 216 16.73 20.42 -6.17
N ARG A 217 17.07 20.09 -7.42
CA ARG A 217 16.79 20.94 -8.59
C ARG A 217 15.51 20.63 -9.34
N GLU A 218 15.04 19.38 -9.33
CA GLU A 218 13.93 18.98 -10.21
C GLU A 218 12.53 19.18 -9.58
N VAL A 219 12.43 19.36 -8.27
CA VAL A 219 11.15 19.56 -7.58
C VAL A 219 10.89 21.04 -7.23
N PHE A 220 11.93 21.86 -7.00
CA PHE A 220 11.77 23.20 -6.40
C PHE A 220 12.18 24.39 -7.27
N GLY A 221 12.58 24.19 -8.53
CA GLY A 221 12.74 25.30 -9.47
C GLY A 221 13.59 26.48 -8.94
N ARG A 222 14.69 26.19 -8.23
CA ARG A 222 15.84 27.08 -8.00
C ARG A 222 17.13 26.26 -7.95
#